data_AF-A0A8T5S2G3-F1
#
_entry.id   AF-A0A8T5S2G3-F1
#
_cell.length_a   1.000
_cell.length_b   1.000
_cell.length_c   1.000
_cell.angle_alpha   90.00
_cell.angle_beta   90.00
_cell.angle_gamma   90.00
#
_symmetry.space_group_name_H-M   'P 1'
#
loop_
_entity.id
_entity.type
_entity.pdbx_description
1 polymer ?
#
loop_
_entity_poly.entity_id
_entity_poly.type
_entity_poly.pdbx_seq_one_letter_code
_entity_poly.pdbx_strand_id
1 'polypeptide(L)' 'MTTTYLGPAYRIESERLVIRCYNPNDALLLQKSIQESVEHLRPWLPWVKDEPEELKAKIERLRMFRG' A
#
# COMPACT_ATOMS: atom_id res chain seq x y z
N MET A 1 -0.95 -21.85 17.40
CA MET A 1 0.46 -21.84 16.95
C MET A 1 1.07 -20.52 17.42
N THR A 2 2.14 -20.59 18.20
CA THR A 2 2.75 -19.44 18.87
C THR A 2 3.61 -18.67 17.86
N THR A 3 3.24 -17.45 17.52
CA THR A 3 4.08 -16.58 16.67
C THR A 3 4.82 -15.60 17.55
N THR A 4 6.07 -15.92 17.85
CA THR A 4 6.99 -15.04 18.57
C THR A 4 7.56 -14.02 17.56
N TYR A 5 7.09 -12.78 17.58
CA TYR A 5 7.61 -11.72 16.72
C TYR A 5 8.84 -11.07 17.39
N LEU A 6 10.05 -11.50 17.03
CA LEU A 6 11.31 -10.86 17.43
C LEU A 6 11.90 -10.11 16.23
N GLY A 7 11.71 -8.79 16.23
CA GLY A 7 12.18 -7.84 15.21
C GLY A 7 11.23 -6.62 15.12
N PRO A 8 11.60 -5.49 14.51
CA PRO A 8 10.60 -4.49 14.16
C PRO A 8 9.53 -5.20 13.32
N ALA A 9 8.25 -4.95 13.60
CA ALA A 9 7.15 -5.73 13.05
C ALA A 9 7.02 -5.52 11.53
N TYR A 10 7.85 -6.19 10.74
CA TYR A 10 7.81 -6.19 9.27
C TYR A 10 6.51 -6.82 8.74
N ARG A 11 5.86 -7.64 9.57
CA ARG A 11 4.62 -8.33 9.26
C ARG A 11 3.81 -8.62 10.51
N ILE A 12 2.53 -8.24 10.50
CA ILE A 12 1.53 -8.59 11.50
C ILE A 12 0.46 -9.39 10.77
N GLU A 13 0.10 -10.56 11.28
CA GLU A 13 -0.80 -11.49 10.60
C GLU A 13 -1.84 -12.04 11.58
N SER A 14 -3.10 -12.01 11.15
CA SER A 14 -4.23 -12.71 11.77
C SER A 14 -4.91 -13.57 10.70
N GLU A 15 -5.94 -14.32 11.06
CA GLU A 15 -6.67 -15.20 10.14
C GLU A 15 -7.15 -14.50 8.85
N ARG A 16 -7.51 -13.21 8.92
CA ARG A 16 -8.10 -12.45 7.79
C ARG A 16 -7.37 -11.16 7.43
N LEU A 17 -6.23 -10.86 8.06
CA LEU A 17 -5.52 -9.60 7.86
C LEU A 17 -4.01 -9.80 7.90
N VAL A 18 -3.32 -9.26 6.89
CA VAL A 18 -1.87 -9.12 6.84
C VAL A 18 -1.53 -7.64 6.72
N ILE A 19 -0.76 -7.14 7.68
CA ILE A 19 -0.12 -5.82 7.60
C ILE A 19 1.37 -6.07 7.38
N ARG A 20 1.97 -5.43 6.38
CA ARG A 20 3.39 -5.58 6.04
C ARG A 20 3.91 -4.34 5.34
N CYS A 21 5.22 -4.22 5.21
CA CYS A 21 5.83 -3.20 4.34
C CYS A 21 5.34 -3.35 2.89
N TYR A 22 5.25 -2.21 2.20
CA TYR A 22 4.92 -2.17 0.78
C TYR A 22 5.82 -3.08 -0.05
N ASN A 23 5.28 -3.70 -1.10
CA ASN A 23 6.05 -4.43 -2.10
C ASN A 23 5.79 -3.83 -3.48
N PRO A 24 6.84 -3.49 -4.27
CA PRO A 24 6.67 -3.00 -5.64
C PRO A 24 5.77 -3.87 -6.52
N ASN A 25 5.72 -5.19 -6.27
CA ASN A 25 4.84 -6.11 -6.99
C ASN A 25 3.35 -5.87 -6.72
N ASP A 26 2.99 -5.18 -5.63
CA ASP A 26 1.61 -4.82 -5.31
C ASP A 26 1.15 -3.54 -6.02
N ALA A 27 2.02 -2.84 -6.76
CA ALA A 27 1.69 -1.53 -7.34
C ALA A 27 0.41 -1.55 -8.19
N LEU A 28 0.19 -2.63 -8.94
CA LEU A 28 -1.01 -2.80 -9.76
C LEU A 28 -2.28 -2.95 -8.89
N LEU A 29 -2.19 -3.71 -7.79
CA LEU A 29 -3.30 -3.86 -6.85
C LEU A 29 -3.62 -2.54 -6.15
N LEU A 30 -2.58 -1.82 -5.70
CA LEU A 30 -2.72 -0.51 -5.09
C LEU A 30 -3.39 0.49 -6.05
N GLN A 31 -2.92 0.57 -7.29
CA GLN A 31 -3.49 1.46 -8.31
C GLN A 31 -4.96 1.16 -8.54
N LYS A 32 -5.31 -0.13 -8.69
CA LYS A 32 -6.69 -0.55 -8.88
C LYS A 32 -7.58 -0.13 -7.71
N SER A 33 -7.16 -0.38 -6.47
CA SER A 33 -7.93 -0.01 -5.28
C SER A 33 -8.14 1.50 -5.14
N ILE A 34 -7.12 2.30 -5.49
CA ILE A 34 -7.25 3.77 -5.52
C ILE A 34 -8.23 4.19 -6.61
N GLN A 35 -8.11 3.64 -7.82
CA GLN A 35 -8.97 3.99 -8.96
C GLN A 35 -10.44 3.65 -8.69
N GLU A 36 -10.72 2.49 -8.09
CA GLU A 36 -12.08 2.08 -7.69
C GLU A 36 -12.70 3.00 -6.63
N SER A 37 -11.86 3.70 -5.85
CA SER A 37 -12.28 4.52 -4.71
C SER A 37 -12.05 6.02 -4.91
N VAL A 38 -11.55 6.46 -6.07
CA VAL A 38 -10.96 7.80 -6.26
C VAL A 38 -11.92 8.94 -5.89
N GLU A 39 -13.19 8.83 -6.30
CA GLU A 39 -14.24 9.80 -6.01
C GLU A 39 -14.48 9.96 -4.50
N HIS A 40 -14.46 8.84 -3.77
CA HIS A 40 -14.62 8.83 -2.32
C HIS A 40 -13.39 9.36 -1.58
N LEU A 41 -12.19 9.20 -2.15
CA LEU A 41 -10.96 9.65 -1.51
C LEU A 41 -10.68 11.15 -1.70
N ARG A 42 -11.14 11.76 -2.81
CA ARG A 42 -10.86 13.17 -3.16
C ARG A 42 -11.13 14.20 -2.05
N PRO A 43 -12.23 14.12 -1.28
CA PRO A 43 -12.48 15.11 -0.23
C PRO A 43 -11.51 15.04 0.95
N TRP A 44 -10.86 13.88 1.14
CA TRP A 44 -10.11 13.56 2.36
C TRP A 44 -8.61 13.50 2.15
N LEU A 45 -8.16 13.11 0.97
CA LEU A 45 -6.76 12.81 0.69
C LEU A 45 -6.23 13.76 -0.40
N PRO A 46 -5.48 14.82 -0.02
CA PRO A 46 -5.05 15.85 -0.97
C PRO A 46 -4.21 15.35 -2.15
N TRP A 47 -3.50 14.22 -2.01
CA TRP A 47 -2.69 13.62 -3.07
C TRP A 47 -3.52 12.98 -4.20
N VAL A 48 -4.79 12.68 -3.94
CA VAL A 48 -5.69 12.01 -4.92
C VAL A 48 -6.02 12.92 -6.10
N LYS A 49 -5.87 14.25 -5.92
CA LYS A 49 -6.08 15.23 -7.00
C LYS A 49 -5.19 14.99 -8.23
N ASP A 50 -4.07 14.30 -8.04
CA ASP A 50 -3.07 14.02 -9.07
C ASP A 50 -3.26 12.62 -9.72
N GLU A 51 -4.35 11.92 -9.41
CA GLU A 51 -4.72 10.65 -10.06
C GLU A 51 -5.48 10.87 -11.39
N PRO A 52 -5.29 10.02 -12.42
CA PRO A 52 -4.48 8.80 -12.41
C PRO A 52 -2.99 9.06 -12.62
N GLU A 53 -2.17 8.53 -11.74
CA GLU A 53 -0.71 8.55 -11.86
C GLU A 53 -0.21 7.31 -12.64
N GLU A 54 0.90 7.46 -13.39
CA GLU A 54 1.54 6.34 -14.07
C GLU A 54 1.97 5.22 -13.12
N LEU A 55 1.71 3.96 -13.51
CA LEU A 55 2.08 2.79 -12.72
C LEU A 55 3.57 2.76 -12.35
N LYS A 56 4.45 3.20 -13.26
CA LYS A 56 5.89 3.26 -13.01
C LYS A 56 6.22 4.21 -11.86
N ALA A 57 5.60 5.38 -11.79
CA ALA A 57 5.79 6.32 -10.69
C ALA A 57 5.33 5.74 -9.35
N LYS A 58 4.20 5.01 -9.34
CA LYS A 58 3.76 4.25 -8.15
C LYS A 58 4.80 3.22 -7.72
N ILE A 59 5.34 2.43 -8.65
CA ILE A 59 6.37 1.41 -8.38
C ILE A 59 7.60 2.05 -7.72
N GLU A 60 8.11 3.15 -8.27
CA GLU A 60 9.27 3.84 -7.70
C GLU A 60 8.98 4.38 -6.30
N ARG A 61 7.79 4.96 -6.08
CA ARG A 61 7.37 5.42 -4.74
C ARG A 61 7.30 4.28 -3.73
N LEU A 62 6.77 3.12 -4.12
CA LEU A 62 6.71 1.96 -3.21
C LEU A 62 8.09 1.45 -2.77
N ARG A 63 9.12 1.60 -3.62
CA ARG A 63 10.51 1.24 -3.26
C ARG A 63 11.05 2.13 -2.14
N MET A 64 10.61 3.38 -2.05
CA MET A 64 11.04 4.32 -1.01
C MET A 64 10.46 4.02 0.37
N PHE A 65 9.33 3.30 0.45
CA PHE A 65 8.68 2.95 1.72
C PHE A 65 9.27 1.70 2.39
N ARG A 66 10.56 1.45 2.12
CA ARG A 66 11.39 0.44 2.77
C ARG A 66 12.65 1.15 3.25
N GLY A 67 12.77 1.34 4.55
CA GLY A 67 13.98 1.77 5.25
C GLY A 67 14.67 0.57 5.87
#